data_AF-A0A1I4GJJ6-F1
#
_entry.id   AF-A0A1I4GJJ6-F1
#
_cell.length_a   1.000
_cell.length_b   1.000
_cell.length_c   1.000
_cell.angle_alpha   90.00
_cell.angle_beta   90.00
_cell.angle_gamma   90.00
#
_symmetry.space_group_name_H-M   'P 1'
#
loop_
_entity.id
_entity.type
_entity.pdbx_description
1 polymer ?
#
loop_
_entity_poly.entity_id
_entity_poly.type
_entity_poly.pdbx_seq_one_letter_code
_entity_poly.pdbx_strand_id
1 'polypeptide(L)'
;MSCSSFSLEFPQATQAQLAALMQNILDDDEIDLEACYPTKPVPEFTAAELADCYRLAWQLLASGVSASAARRLVASIAIRCSATPEQATSFKLIRARFKHMRFACTNCSEQHSYPEILHSTTRLMGDFQDAFKHGRRIRTLKLGIKLWYRLQTGFFEVLRKNIADAQTSTIESFQRHLAAENQHLADATQEGAYLTARQFHDLRKIISRRTALNDTRRALYPSPELDALSFYLATINGLMGDMHDDLVLKRIRNELDYDKQLFKLPDEIASRIRTFVMTQQNLHKLCV
;
A
#
# COMPACT_ATOMS: atom_id res chain seq x y z
N MET A 1 16.42 17.50 28.35
CA MET A 1 15.64 18.05 27.21
C MET A 1 14.53 17.07 26.92
N SER A 2 13.28 17.46 27.20
CA SER A 2 12.11 16.59 27.02
C SER A 2 11.90 16.36 25.53
N CYS A 3 12.15 15.14 25.05
CA CYS A 3 11.84 14.73 23.70
C CYS A 3 10.31 14.74 23.60
N SER A 4 9.73 15.67 22.84
CA SER A 4 8.31 15.62 22.49
C SER A 4 8.06 14.26 21.84
N SER A 5 7.44 13.33 22.57
CA SER A 5 7.18 11.99 22.05
C SER A 5 6.19 12.12 20.91
N PHE A 6 6.60 11.79 19.69
CA PHE A 6 5.72 11.72 18.54
C PHE A 6 4.47 10.88 18.89
N SER A 7 3.31 11.52 18.89
CA SER A 7 2.04 10.87 19.21
C SER A 7 1.35 10.40 17.94
N LEU A 8 0.92 9.15 17.93
CA LEU A 8 0.15 8.56 16.83
C LEU A 8 -1.33 8.94 16.84
N GLU A 9 -1.86 9.29 18.03
CA GLU A 9 -3.28 9.57 18.24
C GLU A 9 -3.62 11.05 18.11
N PHE A 10 -2.61 11.94 18.12
CA PHE A 10 -2.80 13.39 18.12
C PHE A 10 -2.03 14.09 17.00
N PRO A 11 -2.69 14.97 16.20
CA PRO A 11 -4.12 15.28 16.26
C PRO A 11 -5.00 14.08 15.85
N GLN A 12 -6.21 14.03 16.41
CA GLN A 12 -7.17 12.96 16.10
C GLN A 12 -7.83 13.24 14.75
N ALA A 13 -7.79 12.25 13.85
CA ALA A 13 -8.49 12.29 12.58
C ALA A 13 -10.01 12.26 12.80
N THR A 14 -10.72 13.04 12.00
CA THR A 14 -12.18 12.99 11.97
C THR A 14 -12.67 11.69 11.35
N GLN A 15 -13.88 11.27 11.69
CA GLN A 15 -14.52 10.11 11.06
C GLN A 15 -14.65 10.30 9.54
N ALA A 16 -14.84 11.53 9.08
CA ALA A 16 -14.89 11.87 7.66
C ALA A 16 -13.54 11.61 6.96
N GLN A 17 -12.42 12.00 7.56
CA GLN A 17 -11.07 11.74 7.02
C GLN A 17 -10.76 10.23 6.97
N LEU A 18 -11.13 9.48 8.02
CA LEU A 18 -10.95 8.03 8.06
C LEU A 18 -11.83 7.31 7.02
N ALA A 19 -13.07 7.76 6.84
CA ALA A 19 -13.98 7.23 5.84
C ALA A 19 -13.50 7.56 4.42
N ALA A 20 -13.05 8.80 4.18
CA ALA A 20 -12.47 9.22 2.90
C ALA A 20 -11.23 8.38 2.56
N LEU A 21 -10.29 8.22 3.49
CA LEU A 21 -9.12 7.36 3.25
C LEU A 21 -9.52 5.91 2.99
N MET A 22 -10.49 5.37 3.72
CA MET A 22 -10.95 4.00 3.48
C MET A 22 -11.57 3.85 2.09
N GLN A 23 -12.35 4.83 1.63
CA GLN A 23 -12.92 4.85 0.27
C GLN A 23 -11.80 4.93 -0.77
N ASN A 24 -10.84 5.84 -0.60
CA ASN A 24 -9.68 5.99 -1.47
C ASN A 24 -8.90 4.67 -1.63
N ILE A 25 -8.72 3.91 -0.53
CA ILE A 25 -8.05 2.59 -0.57
C ILE A 25 -8.87 1.55 -1.35
N LEU A 26 -10.19 1.64 -1.34
CA LEU A 26 -11.05 0.73 -2.09
C LEU A 26 -11.01 1.00 -3.60
N ASP A 27 -10.71 2.24 -3.96
CA ASP A 27 -10.65 2.71 -5.33
C ASP A 27 -9.19 2.74 -5.85
N ASP A 28 -8.22 2.21 -5.08
CA ASP A 28 -6.77 2.31 -5.35
C ASP A 28 -6.30 1.56 -6.61
N ASP A 29 -7.19 0.77 -7.22
CA ASP A 29 -6.96 -0.03 -8.43
C ASP A 29 -8.04 0.16 -9.52
N GLU A 30 -8.89 1.19 -9.42
CA GLU A 30 -9.84 1.53 -10.48
C GLU A 30 -9.11 2.08 -11.72
N ILE A 31 -9.42 1.50 -12.88
CA ILE A 31 -8.81 1.86 -14.16
C ILE A 31 -9.68 2.90 -14.87
N ASP A 32 -9.15 4.11 -15.00
CA ASP A 32 -9.70 5.16 -15.85
C ASP A 32 -8.65 5.56 -16.90
N LEU A 33 -8.83 5.06 -18.13
CA LEU A 33 -7.89 5.35 -19.23
C LEU A 33 -7.88 6.83 -19.63
N GLU A 34 -8.91 7.61 -19.29
CA GLU A 34 -8.97 9.04 -19.54
C GLU A 34 -8.30 9.85 -18.42
N ALA A 35 -7.92 9.21 -17.30
CA ALA A 35 -7.24 9.87 -16.20
C ALA A 35 -5.93 10.51 -16.68
N CYS A 36 -5.86 11.84 -16.54
CA CYS A 36 -4.72 12.65 -16.92
C CYS A 36 -3.89 13.02 -15.69
N TYR A 37 -2.57 13.13 -15.88
CA TYR A 37 -1.70 13.68 -14.85
C TYR A 37 -2.11 15.14 -14.53
N PRO A 38 -2.09 15.59 -13.26
CA PRO A 38 -2.51 16.95 -12.90
C PRO A 38 -1.77 18.03 -13.69
N THR A 39 -2.51 19.00 -14.21
CA THR A 39 -1.96 20.11 -15.02
C THR A 39 -1.17 21.11 -14.20
N LYS A 40 -1.49 21.23 -12.91
CA LYS A 40 -0.74 22.02 -11.93
C LYS A 40 0.13 21.10 -11.08
N PRO A 41 1.33 21.55 -10.70
CA PRO A 41 2.13 20.87 -9.71
C PRO A 41 1.37 20.58 -8.42
N VAL A 42 1.49 19.34 -7.94
CA VAL A 42 1.11 19.01 -6.57
C VAL A 42 2.13 19.67 -5.64
N PRO A 43 1.71 20.41 -4.59
CA PRO A 43 2.63 21.06 -3.67
C PRO A 43 3.60 20.07 -3.03
N GLU A 44 4.81 20.51 -2.69
CA GLU A 44 5.76 19.68 -1.93
C GLU A 44 5.19 19.30 -0.55
N PHE A 45 5.71 18.22 0.03
CA PHE A 45 5.34 17.81 1.39
C PHE A 45 6.05 18.68 2.42
N THR A 46 5.29 19.16 3.40
CA THR A 46 5.85 19.68 4.66
C THR A 46 6.07 18.56 5.67
N ALA A 47 6.97 18.76 6.63
CA ALA A 47 7.23 17.77 7.69
C ALA A 47 5.96 17.47 8.51
N ALA A 48 5.09 18.47 8.68
CA ALA A 48 3.81 18.33 9.36
C ALA A 48 2.85 17.42 8.57
N GLU A 49 2.67 17.66 7.27
CA GLU A 49 1.80 16.81 6.43
C GLU A 49 2.27 15.36 6.38
N LEU A 50 3.60 15.13 6.33
CA LEU A 50 4.16 13.79 6.33
C LEU A 50 3.85 13.05 7.64
N ALA A 51 4.01 13.75 8.75
CA ALA A 51 3.67 13.24 10.07
C ALA A 51 2.17 12.95 10.21
N ASP A 52 1.32 13.83 9.69
CA ASP A 52 -0.12 13.67 9.72
C ASP A 52 -0.59 12.50 8.83
N CYS A 53 0.06 12.27 7.68
CA CYS A 53 -0.19 11.08 6.86
C CYS A 53 0.15 9.79 7.63
N TYR A 54 1.28 9.76 8.32
CA TYR A 54 1.69 8.59 9.11
C TYR A 54 0.70 8.30 10.26
N ARG A 55 0.23 9.36 10.94
CA ARG A 55 -0.82 9.27 11.97
C ARG A 55 -2.15 8.79 11.41
N LEU A 56 -2.61 9.34 10.28
CA LEU A 56 -3.89 8.96 9.70
C LEU A 56 -3.92 7.47 9.34
N ALA A 57 -2.83 6.95 8.75
CA ALA A 57 -2.72 5.53 8.45
C ALA A 57 -2.77 4.64 9.71
N TRP A 58 -2.14 5.08 10.81
CA TRP A 58 -2.25 4.40 12.10
C TRP A 58 -3.68 4.43 12.64
N GLN A 59 -4.30 5.60 12.69
CA GLN A 59 -5.65 5.77 13.22
C GLN A 59 -6.69 5.01 12.39
N LEU A 60 -6.50 4.90 11.07
CA LEU A 60 -7.31 4.04 10.21
C LEU A 60 -7.23 2.56 10.62
N LEU A 61 -6.02 2.06 10.93
CA LEU A 61 -5.83 0.70 11.40
C LEU A 61 -6.42 0.50 12.79
N ALA A 62 -6.11 1.39 13.73
CA ALA A 62 -6.50 1.28 15.14
C ALA A 62 -8.02 1.39 15.34
N SER A 63 -8.67 2.37 14.71
CA SER A 63 -10.13 2.57 14.81
C SER A 63 -10.93 1.51 14.05
N GLY A 64 -10.37 1.00 12.93
CA GLY A 64 -11.08 0.11 12.03
C GLY A 64 -10.96 -1.38 12.35
N VAL A 65 -10.14 -1.77 13.33
CA VAL A 65 -9.88 -3.19 13.65
C VAL A 65 -10.06 -3.48 15.14
N SER A 66 -11.21 -4.06 15.48
CA SER A 66 -11.37 -4.71 16.80
C SER A 66 -10.65 -6.05 16.80
N ALA A 67 -9.62 -6.21 17.64
CA ALA A 67 -8.87 -7.46 17.78
C ALA A 67 -9.79 -8.67 18.05
N SER A 68 -10.81 -8.49 18.89
CA SER A 68 -11.78 -9.55 19.20
C SER A 68 -12.65 -9.93 17.99
N ALA A 69 -13.13 -8.94 17.23
CA ALA A 69 -13.96 -9.18 16.05
C ALA A 69 -13.15 -9.81 14.92
N ALA A 70 -11.92 -9.32 14.67
CA ALA A 70 -11.01 -9.87 13.68
C ALA A 70 -10.66 -11.34 14.00
N ARG A 71 -10.40 -11.67 15.28
CA ARG A 71 -10.17 -13.05 15.72
C ARG A 71 -11.40 -13.94 15.50
N ARG A 72 -12.61 -13.47 15.83
CA ARG A 72 -13.86 -14.22 15.59
C ARG A 72 -14.08 -14.50 14.10
N LEU A 73 -13.85 -13.50 13.25
CA LEU A 73 -13.93 -13.64 11.80
C LEU A 73 -12.95 -14.70 11.27
N VAL A 74 -11.66 -14.58 11.65
CA VAL A 74 -10.63 -15.53 11.24
C VAL A 74 -10.94 -16.95 11.71
N ALA A 75 -11.38 -17.12 12.96
CA ALA A 75 -11.76 -18.43 13.49
C ALA A 75 -12.94 -19.04 12.73
N SER A 76 -13.96 -18.23 12.42
CA SER A 76 -15.13 -18.68 11.66
C SER A 76 -14.74 -19.20 10.26
N ILE A 77 -13.94 -18.42 9.52
CA ILE A 77 -13.45 -18.81 8.19
C ILE A 77 -12.55 -20.04 8.28
N ALA A 78 -11.67 -20.11 9.28
CA ALA A 78 -10.73 -21.21 9.45
C ALA A 78 -11.43 -22.54 9.72
N ILE A 79 -12.42 -22.55 10.62
CA ILE A 79 -13.19 -23.76 10.97
C ILE A 79 -14.05 -24.21 9.79
N ARG A 80 -14.73 -23.28 9.10
CA ARG A 80 -15.54 -23.58 7.91
C ARG A 80 -14.69 -23.94 6.69
N CYS A 81 -13.40 -23.59 6.72
CA CYS A 81 -12.47 -23.69 5.59
C CYS A 81 -12.91 -22.88 4.34
N SER A 82 -13.84 -21.96 4.52
CA SER A 82 -14.43 -21.08 3.49
C SER A 82 -14.96 -19.81 4.16
N ALA A 83 -15.10 -18.75 3.38
CA ALA A 83 -15.69 -17.49 3.82
C ALA A 83 -17.03 -17.27 3.08
N THR A 84 -18.04 -16.77 3.78
CA THR A 84 -19.20 -16.18 3.09
C THR A 84 -18.80 -14.89 2.36
N PRO A 85 -19.58 -14.37 1.40
CA PRO A 85 -19.28 -13.11 0.73
C PRO A 85 -19.05 -11.95 1.73
N GLU A 86 -19.87 -11.85 2.77
CA GLU A 86 -19.76 -10.82 3.81
C GLU A 86 -18.48 -10.97 4.62
N GLN A 87 -18.10 -12.22 4.94
CA GLN A 87 -16.86 -12.53 5.64
C GLN A 87 -15.62 -12.22 4.80
N ALA A 88 -15.67 -12.55 3.51
CA ALA A 88 -14.60 -12.26 2.57
C ALA A 88 -14.39 -10.75 2.41
N THR A 89 -15.49 -9.98 2.27
CA THR A 89 -15.47 -8.52 2.25
C THR A 89 -14.91 -7.96 3.56
N SER A 90 -15.45 -8.37 4.71
CA SER A 90 -14.96 -7.92 6.03
C SER A 90 -13.46 -8.19 6.20
N PHE A 91 -12.99 -9.37 5.78
CA PHE A 91 -11.58 -9.73 5.85
C PHE A 91 -10.72 -8.87 4.90
N LYS A 92 -11.19 -8.63 3.66
CA LYS A 92 -10.53 -7.73 2.69
C LYS A 92 -10.34 -6.34 3.30
N LEU A 93 -11.36 -5.79 3.94
CA LEU A 93 -11.31 -4.46 4.57
C LEU A 93 -10.31 -4.41 5.75
N ILE A 94 -10.25 -5.45 6.60
CA ILE A 94 -9.25 -5.51 7.68
C ILE A 94 -7.84 -5.60 7.08
N ARG A 95 -7.63 -6.47 6.08
CA ARG A 95 -6.34 -6.62 5.41
C ARG A 95 -5.89 -5.34 4.72
N ALA A 96 -6.81 -4.60 4.10
CA ALA A 96 -6.52 -3.33 3.45
C ALA A 96 -5.91 -2.32 4.44
N ARG A 97 -6.43 -2.22 5.67
CA ARG A 97 -5.87 -1.36 6.73
C ARG A 97 -4.44 -1.74 7.13
N PHE A 98 -4.17 -3.04 7.30
CA PHE A 98 -2.82 -3.53 7.57
C PHE A 98 -1.85 -3.25 6.41
N LYS A 99 -2.30 -3.49 5.17
CA LYS A 99 -1.53 -3.19 3.95
C LYS A 99 -1.21 -1.69 3.86
N HIS A 100 -2.20 -0.84 4.14
CA HIS A 100 -2.05 0.61 4.10
C HIS A 100 -1.05 1.12 5.15
N MET A 101 -1.16 0.67 6.39
CA MET A 101 -0.19 1.01 7.44
C MET A 101 1.24 0.58 7.06
N ARG A 102 1.38 -0.60 6.41
CA ARG A 102 2.68 -1.07 5.93
C ARG A 102 3.27 -0.15 4.86
N PHE A 103 2.44 0.39 3.98
CA PHE A 103 2.86 1.40 3.01
C PHE A 103 3.22 2.72 3.69
N ALA A 104 2.42 3.19 4.64
CA ALA A 104 2.72 4.40 5.41
C ALA A 104 4.06 4.32 6.16
N CYS A 105 4.44 3.15 6.69
CA CYS A 105 5.79 2.97 7.25
C CYS A 105 6.87 3.17 6.19
N THR A 106 6.71 2.56 5.01
CA THR A 106 7.73 2.68 3.94
C THR A 106 7.83 4.12 3.45
N ASN A 107 6.69 4.80 3.31
CA ASN A 107 6.65 6.16 2.79
C ASN A 107 7.11 7.19 3.81
N CYS A 108 6.67 7.08 5.05
CA CYS A 108 6.74 8.19 6.02
C CYS A 108 7.69 7.95 7.19
N SER A 109 8.09 6.71 7.51
CA SER A 109 8.98 6.47 8.66
C SER A 109 10.42 6.82 8.33
N GLU A 110 11.22 7.17 9.34
CA GLU A 110 12.63 7.52 9.16
C GLU A 110 13.43 6.41 8.48
N GLN A 111 13.14 5.14 8.79
CA GLN A 111 13.85 4.01 8.20
C GLN A 111 13.29 3.61 6.83
N HIS A 112 12.24 4.27 6.33
CA HIS A 112 11.52 3.91 5.10
C HIS A 112 11.25 2.41 4.98
N SER A 113 10.90 1.80 6.10
CA SER A 113 10.68 0.37 6.24
C SER A 113 9.64 0.10 7.31
N TYR A 114 9.00 -1.06 7.22
CA TYR A 114 7.95 -1.47 8.15
C TYR A 114 8.50 -2.48 9.18
N PRO A 115 7.97 -2.49 10.40
CA PRO A 115 8.31 -3.52 11.38
C PRO A 115 7.98 -4.93 10.87
N GLU A 116 8.83 -5.91 11.19
CA GLU A 116 8.63 -7.30 10.76
C GLU A 116 7.30 -7.87 11.28
N ILE A 117 6.86 -7.44 12.46
CA ILE A 117 5.56 -7.81 13.02
C ILE A 117 4.39 -7.41 12.11
N LEU A 118 4.47 -6.26 11.45
CA LEU A 118 3.48 -5.78 10.49
C LEU A 118 3.61 -6.52 9.15
N HIS A 119 4.85 -6.72 8.68
CA HIS A 119 5.15 -7.43 7.43
C HIS A 119 4.57 -8.85 7.42
N SER A 120 5.04 -9.67 8.36
CA SER A 120 4.67 -11.08 8.51
C SER A 120 3.16 -11.24 8.67
N THR A 121 2.50 -10.36 9.41
CA THR A 121 1.04 -10.39 9.61
C THR A 121 0.30 -10.07 8.32
N THR A 122 0.69 -9.01 7.61
CA THR A 122 0.07 -8.64 6.32
C THR A 122 0.25 -9.74 5.27
N ARG A 123 1.42 -10.39 5.24
CA ARG A 123 1.70 -11.54 4.37
C ARG A 123 0.81 -12.74 4.75
N LEU A 124 0.75 -13.09 6.03
CA LEU A 124 -0.09 -14.17 6.54
C LEU A 124 -1.57 -13.96 6.23
N MET A 125 -2.05 -12.71 6.31
CA MET A 125 -3.41 -12.35 5.90
C MET A 125 -3.65 -12.58 4.41
N GLY A 126 -2.68 -12.22 3.55
CA GLY A 126 -2.76 -12.52 2.12
C GLY A 126 -2.79 -14.02 1.84
N ASP A 127 -1.86 -14.78 2.41
CA ASP A 127 -1.81 -16.24 2.28
C ASP A 127 -3.11 -16.92 2.75
N PHE A 128 -3.71 -16.43 3.85
CA PHE A 128 -4.98 -16.92 4.38
C PHE A 128 -6.14 -16.60 3.44
N GLN A 129 -6.20 -15.37 2.92
CA GLN A 129 -7.19 -14.95 1.92
C GLN A 129 -7.16 -15.83 0.67
N ASP A 130 -5.97 -16.01 0.11
CA ASP A 130 -5.80 -16.85 -1.08
C ASP A 130 -6.16 -18.31 -0.79
N ALA A 131 -5.90 -18.80 0.43
CA ALA A 131 -6.26 -20.17 0.78
C ALA A 131 -7.78 -20.39 0.80
N PHE A 132 -8.56 -19.51 1.44
CA PHE A 132 -10.01 -19.68 1.47
C PHE A 132 -10.69 -19.32 0.14
N LYS A 133 -10.14 -18.38 -0.64
CA LYS A 133 -10.65 -18.02 -1.98
C LYS A 133 -10.55 -19.18 -2.97
N HIS A 134 -9.47 -19.97 -2.88
CA HIS A 134 -9.23 -21.11 -3.78
C HIS A 134 -9.61 -22.47 -3.15
N GLY A 135 -10.42 -22.49 -2.09
CA GLY A 135 -10.93 -23.73 -1.49
C GLY A 135 -9.88 -24.66 -0.87
N ARG A 136 -8.69 -24.15 -0.52
CA ARG A 136 -7.56 -24.97 0.00
C ARG A 136 -7.74 -25.29 1.49
N ARG A 137 -8.71 -26.14 1.83
CA ARG A 137 -9.23 -26.38 3.20
C ARG A 137 -8.15 -26.53 4.29
N ILE A 138 -7.21 -27.47 4.10
CA ILE A 138 -6.13 -27.72 5.10
C ILE A 138 -5.24 -26.48 5.28
N ARG A 139 -4.88 -25.80 4.18
CA ARG A 139 -4.07 -24.58 4.23
C ARG A 139 -4.83 -23.45 4.90
N THR A 140 -6.12 -23.29 4.60
CA THR A 140 -7.00 -22.32 5.26
C THR A 140 -7.02 -22.52 6.76
N LEU A 141 -7.26 -23.75 7.24
CA LEU A 141 -7.27 -24.03 8.67
C LEU A 141 -5.93 -23.71 9.34
N LYS A 142 -4.81 -24.20 8.78
CA LYS A 142 -3.46 -23.98 9.34
C LYS A 142 -3.09 -22.49 9.40
N LEU A 143 -3.32 -21.75 8.32
CA LEU A 143 -3.04 -20.31 8.28
C LEU A 143 -3.98 -19.52 9.19
N GLY A 144 -5.25 -19.92 9.26
CA GLY A 144 -6.25 -19.32 10.13
C GLY A 144 -5.89 -19.44 11.61
N ILE A 145 -5.42 -20.61 12.06
CA ILE A 145 -4.93 -20.79 13.43
C ILE A 145 -3.75 -19.85 13.72
N LYS A 146 -2.75 -19.82 12.83
CA LYS A 146 -1.59 -18.91 12.97
C LYS A 146 -2.02 -17.45 13.04
N LEU A 147 -2.92 -17.03 12.15
CA LEU A 147 -3.40 -15.65 12.09
C LEU A 147 -4.25 -15.30 13.31
N TRP A 148 -5.07 -16.24 13.79
CA TRP A 148 -5.84 -16.07 15.01
C TRP A 148 -4.92 -15.73 16.17
N TYR A 149 -3.87 -16.54 16.43
CA TYR A 149 -2.86 -16.24 17.47
C TYR A 149 -2.19 -14.88 17.26
N ARG A 150 -1.87 -14.51 16.01
CA ARG A 150 -1.22 -13.22 15.69
C ARG A 150 -2.10 -12.01 16.01
N LEU A 151 -3.43 -12.15 15.98
CA LEU A 151 -4.37 -11.04 16.20
C LEU A 151 -4.78 -10.84 17.67
N GLN A 152 -4.01 -11.34 18.63
CA GLN A 152 -4.26 -11.09 20.08
C GLN A 152 -4.07 -9.61 20.45
N THR A 153 -4.70 -9.15 21.53
CA THR A 153 -4.57 -7.75 21.97
C THR A 153 -3.12 -7.34 22.23
N GLY A 154 -2.30 -8.21 22.85
CA GLY A 154 -0.89 -7.94 23.08
C GLY A 154 -0.08 -7.69 21.80
N PHE A 155 -0.49 -8.26 20.66
CA PHE A 155 0.13 -7.96 19.37
C PHE A 155 -0.09 -6.51 18.95
N PHE A 156 -1.30 -5.96 19.15
CA PHE A 156 -1.60 -4.57 18.77
C PHE A 156 -0.81 -3.57 19.62
N GLU A 157 -0.57 -3.86 20.90
CA GLU A 157 0.28 -3.03 21.75
C GLU A 157 1.74 -3.04 21.28
N VAL A 158 2.31 -4.21 20.95
CA VAL A 158 3.67 -4.29 20.40
C VAL A 158 3.76 -3.60 19.04
N LEU A 159 2.76 -3.77 18.19
CA LEU A 159 2.69 -3.09 16.90
C LEU A 159 2.65 -1.58 17.08
N ARG A 160 1.77 -1.06 17.94
CA ARG A 160 1.65 0.37 18.27
C ARG A 160 2.98 0.95 18.72
N LYS A 161 3.66 0.25 19.64
CA LYS A 161 4.99 0.66 20.12
C LYS A 161 6.00 0.75 18.98
N ASN A 162 6.12 -0.30 18.15
CA ASN A 162 7.05 -0.30 17.02
C ASN A 162 6.75 0.81 15.99
N ILE A 163 5.47 1.10 15.74
CA ILE A 163 5.07 2.19 14.85
C ILE A 163 5.45 3.56 15.42
N ALA A 164 5.25 3.77 16.72
CA ALA A 164 5.62 5.01 17.40
C ALA A 164 7.15 5.21 17.46
N ASP A 165 7.89 4.14 17.77
CA ASP A 165 9.34 4.14 17.89
C ASP A 165 10.05 4.36 16.54
N ALA A 166 9.41 4.00 15.41
CA ALA A 166 9.97 4.23 14.07
C ALA A 166 10.14 5.72 13.73
N GLN A 167 9.35 6.60 14.37
CA GLN A 167 9.29 8.04 14.11
C GLN A 167 8.99 8.39 12.64
N THR A 168 8.76 9.66 12.36
CA THR A 168 8.54 10.18 11.01
C THR A 168 9.85 10.65 10.41
N SER A 169 10.02 10.43 9.11
CA SER A 169 11.20 10.86 8.37
C SER A 169 11.35 12.38 8.31
N THR A 170 12.58 12.87 8.17
CA THR A 170 12.81 14.25 7.73
C THR A 170 12.44 14.43 6.26
N ILE A 171 12.19 15.67 5.84
CA ILE A 171 11.86 15.96 4.43
C ILE A 171 13.00 15.57 3.48
N GLU A 172 14.25 15.76 3.87
CA GLU A 172 15.41 15.39 3.07
C GLU A 172 15.54 13.86 2.92
N SER A 173 15.30 13.12 4.00
CA SER A 173 15.30 11.64 3.97
C SER A 173 14.17 11.12 3.08
N PHE A 174 12.97 11.67 3.26
CA PHE A 174 11.80 11.39 2.45
C PHE A 174 12.02 11.67 0.96
N GLN A 175 12.50 12.86 0.60
CA GLN A 175 12.78 13.23 -0.79
C GLN A 175 13.81 12.30 -1.43
N ARG A 176 14.86 11.91 -0.68
CA ARG A 176 15.87 10.95 -1.16
C ARG A 176 15.26 9.57 -1.40
N HIS A 177 14.39 9.11 -0.50
CA HIS A 177 13.65 7.86 -0.69
C HIS A 177 12.77 7.93 -1.95
N LEU A 178 12.04 9.03 -2.12
CA LEU A 178 11.19 9.20 -3.30
C LEU A 178 12.00 9.25 -4.60
N ALA A 179 13.16 9.90 -4.59
CA ALA A 179 14.05 9.98 -5.75
C ALA A 179 14.61 8.61 -6.15
N ALA A 180 15.00 7.78 -5.17
CA ALA A 180 15.49 6.43 -5.42
C ALA A 180 14.40 5.54 -6.07
N GLU A 181 13.17 5.60 -5.56
CA GLU A 181 12.04 4.90 -6.18
C GLU A 181 11.73 5.41 -7.59
N ASN A 182 11.78 6.73 -7.80
CA ASN A 182 11.57 7.33 -9.12
C ASN A 182 12.65 6.89 -10.12
N GLN A 183 13.89 6.74 -9.67
CA GLN A 183 14.96 6.20 -10.51
C GLN A 183 14.66 4.75 -10.95
N HIS A 184 14.22 3.90 -10.02
CA HIS A 184 13.84 2.52 -10.37
C HIS A 184 12.69 2.47 -11.39
N LEU A 185 11.70 3.36 -11.26
CA LEU A 185 10.62 3.50 -12.23
C LEU A 185 11.12 4.01 -13.59
N ALA A 186 12.04 4.97 -13.60
CA ALA A 186 12.65 5.49 -14.83
C ALA A 186 13.41 4.40 -15.58
N ASP A 187 14.28 3.67 -14.88
CA ASP A 187 15.10 2.59 -15.47
C ASP A 187 14.23 1.50 -16.09
N ALA A 188 13.16 1.12 -15.40
CA ALA A 188 12.21 0.10 -15.88
C ALA A 188 11.38 0.53 -17.10
N THR A 189 11.34 1.83 -17.43
CA THR A 189 10.55 2.39 -18.52
C THR A 189 11.38 2.95 -19.67
N GLN A 190 12.71 2.79 -19.62
CA GLN A 190 13.60 3.12 -20.73
C GLN A 190 13.27 2.27 -21.97
N GLU A 191 13.58 2.82 -23.14
CA GLU A 191 13.43 2.09 -24.40
C GLU A 191 14.32 0.84 -24.39
N GLY A 192 13.76 -0.31 -24.77
CA GLY A 192 14.46 -1.58 -24.74
C GLY A 192 14.60 -2.23 -23.34
N ALA A 193 14.00 -1.65 -22.29
CA ALA A 193 13.99 -2.28 -20.97
C ALA A 193 13.12 -3.55 -20.95
N TYR A 194 13.65 -4.62 -20.37
CA TYR A 194 12.95 -5.87 -20.11
C TYR A 194 12.95 -6.18 -18.62
N LEU A 195 11.87 -6.79 -18.15
CA LEU A 195 11.64 -7.08 -16.75
C LEU A 195 11.27 -8.55 -16.57
N THR A 196 11.67 -9.12 -15.44
CA THR A 196 11.07 -10.36 -14.93
C THR A 196 9.74 -10.06 -14.23
N ALA A 197 8.89 -11.07 -14.05
CA ALA A 197 7.65 -10.89 -13.30
C ALA A 197 7.90 -10.50 -11.83
N ARG A 198 9.03 -10.93 -11.26
CA ARG A 198 9.50 -10.48 -9.95
C ARG A 198 9.80 -8.98 -9.91
N GLN A 199 10.58 -8.48 -10.88
CA GLN A 199 10.90 -7.06 -11.01
C GLN A 199 9.63 -6.22 -11.25
N PHE A 200 8.75 -6.68 -12.13
CA PHE A 200 7.46 -6.04 -12.37
C PHE A 200 6.61 -5.92 -11.10
N HIS A 201 6.53 -6.99 -10.30
CA HIS A 201 5.84 -6.94 -9.01
C HIS A 201 6.51 -5.95 -8.04
N ASP A 202 7.84 -5.83 -8.03
CA ASP A 202 8.49 -4.83 -7.18
C ASP A 202 8.24 -3.38 -7.65
N LEU A 203 8.15 -3.13 -8.96
CA LEU A 203 7.71 -1.84 -9.51
C LEU A 203 6.27 -1.52 -9.14
N ARG A 204 5.36 -2.50 -9.25
CA ARG A 204 3.96 -2.34 -8.84
C ARG A 204 3.87 -1.92 -7.38
N LYS A 205 4.70 -2.49 -6.49
CA LYS A 205 4.72 -2.08 -5.09
C LYS A 205 5.13 -0.61 -4.90
N ILE A 206 5.99 -0.05 -5.75
CA ILE A 206 6.32 1.39 -5.72
C ILE A 206 5.07 2.20 -6.07
N ILE A 207 4.39 1.87 -7.17
CA ILE A 207 3.16 2.57 -7.58
C ILE A 207 2.06 2.46 -6.51
N SER A 208 1.83 1.28 -5.95
CA SER A 208 0.86 1.12 -4.86
C SER A 208 1.22 1.96 -3.63
N ARG A 209 2.52 2.11 -3.32
CA ARG A 209 2.99 2.98 -2.23
C ARG A 209 2.74 4.45 -2.53
N ARG A 210 2.96 4.90 -3.77
CA ARG A 210 2.67 6.28 -4.20
C ARG A 210 1.19 6.61 -4.19
N THR A 211 0.37 5.67 -4.65
CA THR A 211 -1.09 5.76 -4.59
C THR A 211 -1.53 5.94 -3.14
N ALA A 212 -1.11 5.03 -2.25
CA ALA A 212 -1.43 5.10 -0.82
C ALA A 212 -0.96 6.39 -0.12
N LEU A 213 0.22 6.92 -0.49
CA LEU A 213 0.73 8.18 0.03
C LEU A 213 -0.17 9.36 -0.38
N ASN A 214 -0.48 9.46 -1.67
CA ASN A 214 -1.35 10.50 -2.22
C ASN A 214 -2.77 10.41 -1.65
N ASP A 215 -3.33 9.21 -1.57
CA ASP A 215 -4.66 8.95 -0.98
C ASP A 215 -4.76 9.38 0.48
N THR A 216 -3.68 9.15 1.24
CA THR A 216 -3.60 9.59 2.63
C THR A 216 -3.55 11.11 2.71
N ARG A 217 -2.74 11.76 1.85
CA ARG A 217 -2.64 13.22 1.82
C ARG A 217 -3.95 13.87 1.41
N ARG A 218 -4.62 13.38 0.36
CA ARG A 218 -5.87 13.95 -0.15
C ARG A 218 -7.05 13.76 0.81
N ALA A 219 -7.02 12.72 1.64
CA ALA A 219 -7.97 12.57 2.73
C ALA A 219 -7.80 13.65 3.83
N LEU A 220 -6.57 14.14 4.06
CA LEU A 220 -6.27 15.19 5.04
C LEU A 220 -6.44 16.60 4.47
N TYR A 221 -5.94 16.82 3.25
CA TYR A 221 -5.86 18.11 2.58
C TYR A 221 -6.42 17.98 1.16
N PRO A 222 -7.74 17.91 0.98
CA PRO A 222 -8.34 17.69 -0.34
C PRO A 222 -7.95 18.81 -1.32
N SER A 223 -7.54 18.43 -2.53
CA SER A 223 -7.31 19.37 -3.62
C SER A 223 -7.58 18.69 -4.97
N PRO A 224 -8.02 19.45 -6.00
CA PRO A 224 -8.24 18.90 -7.34
C PRO A 224 -7.00 18.22 -7.93
N GLU A 225 -5.80 18.74 -7.64
CA GLU A 225 -4.53 18.18 -8.12
C GLU A 225 -4.22 16.83 -7.47
N LEU A 226 -4.52 16.67 -6.18
CA LEU A 226 -4.33 15.40 -5.48
C LEU A 226 -5.35 14.34 -5.93
N ASP A 227 -6.59 14.74 -6.23
CA ASP A 227 -7.59 13.83 -6.81
C ASP A 227 -7.18 13.37 -8.21
N ALA A 228 -6.75 14.29 -9.08
CA ALA A 228 -6.25 13.96 -10.41
C ALA A 228 -5.02 13.03 -10.34
N LEU A 229 -4.08 13.30 -9.44
CA LEU A 229 -2.93 12.41 -9.21
C LEU A 229 -3.38 11.04 -8.71
N SER A 230 -4.42 10.99 -7.88
CA SER A 230 -4.99 9.75 -7.38
C SER A 230 -5.54 8.88 -8.50
N PHE A 231 -6.41 9.42 -9.35
CA PHE A 231 -7.00 8.68 -10.47
C PHE A 231 -5.92 8.21 -11.45
N TYR A 232 -4.91 9.07 -11.68
CA TYR A 232 -3.78 8.71 -12.53
C TYR A 232 -2.98 7.53 -11.97
N LEU A 233 -2.65 7.55 -10.67
CA LEU A 233 -1.91 6.48 -10.01
C LEU A 233 -2.74 5.20 -9.85
N ALA A 234 -4.03 5.31 -9.52
CA ALA A 234 -4.95 4.18 -9.46
C ALA A 234 -5.05 3.46 -10.80
N THR A 235 -5.12 4.21 -11.90
CA THR A 235 -5.10 3.65 -13.26
C THR A 235 -3.84 2.84 -13.53
N ILE A 236 -2.66 3.38 -13.20
CA ILE A 236 -1.40 2.62 -13.33
C ILE A 236 -1.43 1.37 -12.43
N ASN A 237 -1.88 1.51 -11.18
CA ASN A 237 -1.91 0.42 -10.21
C ASN A 237 -2.89 -0.70 -10.62
N GLY A 238 -4.02 -0.36 -11.23
CA GLY A 238 -5.02 -1.26 -11.79
C GLY A 238 -4.53 -1.97 -13.07
N LEU A 239 -3.92 -1.24 -14.01
CA LEU A 239 -3.30 -1.86 -15.19
C LEU A 239 -2.17 -2.84 -14.81
N MET A 240 -1.33 -2.46 -13.85
CA MET A 240 -0.32 -3.37 -13.29
C MET A 240 -0.96 -4.50 -12.45
N GLY A 241 -2.15 -4.24 -11.91
CA GLY A 241 -3.16 -5.15 -11.40
C GLY A 241 -3.35 -6.39 -12.22
N ASP A 242 -4.06 -6.19 -13.30
CA ASP A 242 -4.52 -7.23 -14.21
C ASP A 242 -3.33 -8.00 -14.78
N MET A 243 -2.28 -7.28 -15.20
CA MET A 243 -1.08 -7.91 -15.73
C MET A 243 -0.36 -8.80 -14.71
N HIS A 244 -0.25 -8.36 -13.44
CA HIS A 244 0.37 -9.19 -12.41
C HIS A 244 -0.41 -10.48 -12.18
N ASP A 245 -1.74 -10.39 -12.16
CA ASP A 245 -2.61 -11.55 -11.94
C ASP A 245 -2.48 -12.54 -13.10
N ASP A 246 -2.38 -12.06 -14.34
CA ASP A 246 -2.05 -12.89 -15.51
C ASP A 246 -0.68 -13.57 -15.39
N LEU A 247 0.36 -12.85 -14.96
CA LEU A 247 1.70 -13.43 -14.77
C LEU A 247 1.71 -14.49 -13.67
N VAL A 248 0.94 -14.29 -12.59
CA VAL A 248 0.76 -15.29 -11.53
C VAL A 248 0.01 -16.51 -12.04
N LEU A 249 -1.03 -16.34 -12.84
CA LEU A 249 -1.76 -17.45 -13.46
C LEU A 249 -0.86 -18.29 -14.38
N LYS A 250 -0.07 -17.63 -15.24
CA LYS A 250 0.92 -18.30 -16.10
C LYS A 250 1.96 -19.07 -15.28
N ARG A 251 2.45 -18.50 -14.18
CA ARG A 251 3.34 -19.20 -13.25
C ARG A 251 2.68 -20.46 -12.66
N ILE A 252 1.43 -20.38 -12.21
CA ILE A 252 0.70 -21.52 -11.65
C ILE A 252 0.55 -22.64 -12.70
N ARG A 253 0.42 -22.28 -13.98
CA ARG A 253 0.35 -23.21 -15.12
C ARG A 253 1.71 -23.69 -15.61
N ASN A 254 2.82 -23.26 -15.00
CA ASN A 254 4.20 -23.51 -15.45
C ASN A 254 4.49 -22.99 -16.88
N GLU A 255 3.78 -21.96 -17.33
CA GLU A 255 3.94 -21.31 -18.64
C GLU A 255 4.94 -20.14 -18.61
N LEU A 256 5.40 -19.76 -17.41
CA LEU A 256 6.28 -18.62 -17.16
C LEU A 256 7.23 -18.93 -16.00
N ASP A 257 8.54 -18.76 -16.21
CA ASP A 257 9.50 -18.65 -15.11
C ASP A 257 9.46 -17.23 -14.54
N TYR A 258 8.85 -17.08 -13.36
CA TYR A 258 8.57 -15.79 -12.72
C TYR A 258 9.84 -14.97 -12.41
N ASP A 259 10.98 -15.63 -12.24
CA ASP A 259 12.23 -15.01 -11.81
C ASP A 259 13.24 -14.85 -12.95
N LYS A 260 13.04 -15.51 -14.09
CA LYS A 260 14.01 -15.52 -15.21
C LYS A 260 13.44 -15.05 -16.53
N GLN A 261 12.15 -15.27 -16.78
CA GLN A 261 11.58 -14.93 -18.08
C GLN A 261 11.37 -13.43 -18.20
N LEU A 262 11.96 -12.87 -19.25
CA LEU A 262 11.94 -11.45 -19.56
C LEU A 262 10.73 -11.11 -20.44
N PHE A 263 10.11 -9.96 -20.17
CA PHE A 263 9.09 -9.36 -21.02
C PHE A 263 9.23 -7.84 -21.05
N LYS A 264 8.73 -7.23 -22.11
CA LYS A 264 8.65 -5.77 -22.24
C LYS A 264 7.42 -5.26 -21.49
N LEU A 265 7.58 -4.20 -20.70
CA LEU A 265 6.45 -3.53 -20.07
C LEU A 265 5.47 -3.02 -21.15
N PRO A 266 4.14 -3.22 -20.99
CA PRO A 266 3.16 -2.71 -21.94
C PRO A 266 3.29 -1.20 -22.12
N ASP A 267 3.18 -0.72 -23.36
CA ASP A 267 3.49 0.66 -23.71
C ASP A 267 2.59 1.66 -22.94
N GLU A 268 1.34 1.30 -22.66
CA GLU A 268 0.40 2.12 -21.86
C GLU A 268 0.86 2.30 -20.40
N ILE A 269 1.34 1.22 -19.76
CA ILE A 269 1.86 1.30 -18.39
C ILE A 269 3.17 2.09 -18.40
N ALA A 270 4.04 1.81 -19.37
CA ALA A 270 5.34 2.45 -19.47
C ALA A 270 5.23 3.96 -19.73
N SER A 271 4.33 4.39 -20.63
CA SER A 271 4.11 5.81 -20.95
C SER A 271 3.62 6.59 -19.73
N ARG A 272 2.68 6.02 -18.97
CA ARG A 272 2.14 6.67 -17.77
C ARG A 272 3.17 6.81 -16.66
N ILE A 273 3.95 5.75 -16.41
CA ILE A 273 5.03 5.80 -15.43
C ILE A 273 6.10 6.84 -15.85
N ARG A 274 6.46 6.93 -17.14
CA ARG A 274 7.39 7.98 -17.62
C ARG A 274 6.85 9.38 -17.35
N THR A 275 5.59 9.65 -17.70
CA THR A 275 4.95 10.94 -17.43
C THR A 275 4.93 11.28 -15.94
N PHE A 276 4.61 10.31 -15.09
CA PHE A 276 4.67 10.47 -13.63
C PHE A 276 6.08 10.86 -13.16
N VAL A 277 7.11 10.11 -13.55
CA VAL A 277 8.49 10.36 -13.11
C VAL A 277 9.05 11.67 -13.65
N MET A 278 8.88 11.97 -14.95
CA MET A 278 9.40 13.18 -15.58
C MET A 278 8.82 14.45 -14.95
N THR A 279 7.52 14.43 -14.64
CA THR A 279 6.85 15.61 -14.06
C THR A 279 7.29 15.87 -12.62
N GLN A 280 7.55 14.81 -11.85
CA GLN A 280 8.10 14.91 -10.49
C GLN A 280 9.55 15.46 -10.49
N GLN A 281 10.36 15.10 -11.48
CA GLN A 281 11.75 15.57 -11.59
C GLN A 281 11.86 17.03 -12.05
N ASN A 282 11.00 17.46 -12.97
CA ASN A 282 10.99 18.85 -13.46
C ASN A 282 10.56 19.84 -12.39
N LEU A 283 9.73 19.40 -11.44
CA LEU A 283 9.34 20.20 -10.28
C LEU A 283 10.52 20.55 -9.36
N HIS A 284 11.41 19.59 -9.13
CA HIS A 284 12.57 19.79 -8.27
C HIS A 284 13.63 20.71 -8.89
N LYS A 285 13.68 20.81 -10.23
CA LYS A 285 14.62 21.70 -10.95
C LYS A 285 14.17 23.16 -11.03
N LEU A 286 12.90 23.46 -10.78
CA LEU A 286 12.38 24.83 -10.79
C LEU A 286 12.50 25.53 -9.42
N CYS A 287 12.89 24.79 -8.37
CA CYS A 287 13.01 25.26 -6.99
C CYS A 287 14.47 25.35 -6.49
N VAL A 288 15.46 25.08 -7.35
CA VAL A 288 16.91 25.25 -7.11
C VAL A 288 17.43 26.37 -7.99
#